data_AF-A0A849Y4D9-F1
#
_entry.id   AF-A0A849Y4D9-F1
#
_cell.length_a   1.000
_cell.length_b   1.000
_cell.length_c   1.000
_cell.angle_alpha   90.00
_cell.angle_beta   90.00
_cell.angle_gamma   90.00
#
_symmetry.space_group_name_H-M   'P 1'
#
loop_
_entity.id
_entity.type
_entity.pdbx_description
1 polymer ?
#
loop_
_entity_poly.entity_id
_entity_poly.type
_entity_poly.pdbx_seq_one_letter_code
_entity_poly.pdbx_strand_id
1 'polypeptide(L)'
;MTHPSEGFQRGRGLRFSAGGRGLLYWNRGKLNDAAGALLLEFLLDEGDAGGILARTFGNYFLLSARPRGAECDLHLRFYGHDLRLLAPRHGERPLRVRVSWNSSTGFRLSAGGISLARNVAWHAYLQRSVPLEIGGAINELRPHRTRWTEVFHGWIRRVECRSAPVERPSVSPREQREILTLRATPPQRAPAMPRSLTLVDFHDPPIVESPIRFDSIPDRPANFRACQRAHPELARLYHGARNAFEGVLAIGRHIANLWPHTSYWPWPRAIFEERGDRLLAGIKRGEVCGMCGGYAHTMEEALWALGVPARRTQVINHSSLDVYDHFHDKWICLEVDNAGGHAGCWLDSRGRPFSIGELIVLLERDRGEPGIFRREARHLSLGVPCPGGSIHYAQPESWARHCYLFMGWFQRRDYGVKEAPKSWWYYPRWYLPSRLDPHSPPAGQRRVSDPRHLYWSCNRVRVRMDWRRAPAEIRLQLEPFQAQFFDSFEIRVNGQRVTHRDAHFLWRLNVGLNACSISARSQLGAIGHPWRALIIRRR
;
A
#
# COMPACT_ATOMS: atom_id res chain seq x y z
N MET A 1 19.05 -24.60 19.38
CA MET A 1 20.00 -23.52 19.02
C MET A 1 21.34 -24.17 18.82
N THR A 2 21.95 -24.06 17.65
CA THR A 2 23.38 -24.32 17.50
C THR A 2 24.12 -23.17 18.15
N HIS A 3 24.96 -23.46 19.15
CA HIS A 3 25.91 -22.47 19.63
C HIS A 3 27.02 -22.31 18.58
N PRO A 4 27.48 -21.09 18.27
CA PRO A 4 28.74 -20.91 17.57
C PRO A 4 29.86 -21.32 18.52
N SER A 5 30.38 -22.53 18.33
CA SER A 5 31.55 -23.05 19.05
C SER A 5 32.84 -22.35 18.62
N GLU A 6 32.87 -21.81 17.41
CA GLU A 6 33.94 -20.95 16.90
C GLU A 6 33.75 -19.50 17.42
N GLY A 7 34.83 -18.88 17.89
CA GLY A 7 34.86 -17.46 18.29
C GLY A 7 34.36 -17.14 19.71
N PHE A 8 33.81 -18.09 20.47
CA PHE A 8 33.43 -17.86 21.87
C PHE A 8 34.60 -18.10 22.83
N GLN A 9 34.99 -17.09 23.60
CA GLN A 9 35.98 -17.19 24.67
C GLN A 9 35.35 -16.98 26.04
N ARG A 10 35.59 -17.93 26.96
CA ARG A 10 35.17 -17.85 28.37
C ARG A 10 35.77 -16.58 29.01
N GLY A 11 34.91 -15.70 29.52
CA GLY A 11 35.29 -14.42 30.14
C GLY A 11 35.33 -13.21 29.18
N ARG A 12 35.69 -13.39 27.89
CA ARG A 12 35.70 -12.29 26.90
C ARG A 12 34.41 -12.16 26.09
N GLY A 13 33.70 -13.26 25.81
CA GLY A 13 32.41 -13.28 25.08
C GLY A 13 32.53 -13.95 23.71
N LEU A 14 31.56 -13.69 22.81
CA LEU A 14 31.66 -14.08 21.40
C LEU A 14 32.35 -12.98 20.59
N ARG A 15 33.41 -13.32 19.85
CA ARG A 15 34.10 -12.37 18.96
C ARG A 15 33.41 -12.23 17.61
N PHE A 16 33.40 -11.01 17.09
CA PHE A 16 33.14 -10.67 15.70
C PHE A 16 34.39 -9.95 15.16
N SER A 17 34.81 -10.31 13.94
CA SER A 17 36.06 -9.86 13.32
C SER A 17 35.82 -9.32 11.91
N ALA A 18 36.84 -8.77 11.26
CA ALA A 18 36.78 -8.46 9.83
C ALA A 18 36.44 -9.74 9.04
N GLY A 19 35.28 -9.77 8.37
CA GLY A 19 34.75 -10.95 7.67
C GLY A 19 33.98 -11.95 8.54
N GLY A 20 33.78 -11.67 9.83
CA GLY A 20 32.94 -12.48 10.72
C GLY A 20 31.45 -12.47 10.32
N ARG A 21 30.73 -13.54 10.66
CA ARG A 21 29.27 -13.65 10.44
C ARG A 21 28.52 -13.11 11.66
N GLY A 22 27.51 -12.28 11.45
CA GLY A 22 26.58 -11.89 12.51
C GLY A 22 25.72 -13.06 12.98
N LEU A 23 25.15 -12.97 14.19
CA LEU A 23 24.20 -13.95 14.71
C LEU A 23 22.75 -13.50 14.55
N LEU A 24 21.88 -14.44 14.18
CA LEU A 24 20.44 -14.29 14.25
C LEU A 24 19.93 -14.67 15.64
N TYR A 25 19.72 -13.67 16.51
CA TYR A 25 19.09 -13.86 17.81
C TYR A 25 17.55 -13.86 17.67
N TRP A 26 16.96 -15.05 17.61
CA TRP A 26 15.50 -15.19 17.58
C TRP A 26 14.91 -14.96 18.97
N ASN A 27 14.17 -13.86 19.14
CA ASN A 27 13.45 -13.61 20.37
C ASN A 27 12.03 -14.18 20.37
N ARG A 28 11.81 -15.25 21.15
CA ARG A 28 10.48 -15.79 21.44
C ARG A 28 9.78 -14.94 22.51
N GLY A 29 8.96 -13.97 22.11
CA GLY A 29 8.01 -13.28 22.99
C GLY A 29 8.55 -12.14 23.87
N LYS A 30 9.87 -11.94 23.97
CA LYS A 30 10.47 -10.92 24.87
C LYS A 30 10.84 -9.61 24.18
N LEU A 31 10.48 -9.47 22.90
CA LEU A 31 10.49 -8.22 22.14
C LEU A 31 9.12 -8.08 21.46
N ASN A 32 8.51 -6.92 21.63
CA ASN A 32 7.36 -6.46 20.85
C ASN A 32 7.55 -4.96 20.57
N ASP A 33 6.90 -4.46 19.52
CA ASP A 33 7.05 -3.07 19.08
C ASP A 33 6.45 -2.04 20.07
N ALA A 34 5.50 -2.47 20.90
CA ALA A 34 4.72 -1.59 21.77
C ALA A 34 5.47 -1.22 23.04
N ALA A 35 6.19 -2.17 23.65
CA ALA A 35 7.08 -1.89 24.76
C ALA A 35 8.15 -2.97 24.96
N GLY A 36 9.33 -2.54 25.41
CA GLY A 36 10.37 -3.47 25.82
C GLY A 36 11.69 -2.81 26.17
N ALA A 37 12.69 -3.65 26.40
CA ALA A 37 14.08 -3.25 26.56
C ALA A 37 15.02 -4.29 25.94
N LEU A 38 16.13 -3.80 25.37
CA LEU A 38 17.29 -4.57 24.94
C LEU A 38 18.49 -4.15 25.80
N LEU A 39 19.15 -5.12 26.40
CA LEU A 39 20.39 -4.97 27.15
C LEU A 39 21.51 -5.69 26.40
N LEU A 40 22.61 -4.97 26.16
CA LEU A 40 23.81 -5.46 25.49
C LEU A 40 25.03 -5.17 26.36
N GLU A 41 25.93 -6.13 26.48
CA GLU A 41 27.24 -5.95 27.12
C GLU A 41 28.30 -6.33 26.10
N PHE A 42 29.15 -5.37 25.69
CA PHE A 42 30.11 -5.54 24.60
C PHE A 42 31.47 -4.90 24.91
N LEU A 43 32.50 -5.28 24.15
CA LEU A 43 33.84 -4.70 24.18
C LEU A 43 34.30 -4.48 22.73
N LEU A 44 35.02 -3.39 22.44
CA LEU A 44 35.63 -3.18 21.12
C LEU A 44 36.99 -3.89 21.05
N ASP A 45 37.38 -4.37 19.87
CA ASP A 45 38.76 -4.83 19.64
C ASP A 45 39.74 -3.64 19.64
N GLU A 46 40.99 -3.90 20.02
CA GLU A 46 42.06 -2.89 20.22
C GLU A 46 42.44 -2.09 18.96
N GLY A 47 41.96 -2.50 17.77
CA GLY A 47 42.15 -1.83 16.48
C GLY A 47 41.04 -0.85 16.05
N ASP A 48 40.12 -0.49 16.96
CA ASP A 48 39.15 0.62 16.82
C ASP A 48 38.21 0.62 15.59
N ALA A 49 37.83 -0.56 15.08
CA ALA A 49 36.73 -0.71 14.14
C ALA A 49 35.38 -0.85 14.86
N GLY A 50 34.57 0.22 14.86
CA GLY A 50 33.18 0.19 15.32
C GLY A 50 32.26 -0.67 14.42
N GLY A 51 30.96 -0.68 14.70
CA GLY A 51 29.98 -1.34 13.83
C GLY A 51 28.61 -1.59 14.47
N ILE A 52 27.82 -2.46 13.83
CA ILE A 52 26.44 -2.78 14.22
C ILE A 52 26.44 -3.76 15.40
N LEU A 53 26.07 -3.26 16.58
CA LEU A 53 25.86 -4.10 17.76
C LEU A 53 24.61 -4.96 17.62
N ALA A 54 23.50 -4.33 17.22
CA ALA A 54 22.23 -5.01 16.99
C ALA A 54 21.37 -4.27 15.95
N ARG A 55 20.65 -5.00 15.10
CA ARG A 55 19.61 -4.45 14.21
C ARG A 55 18.38 -5.35 14.13
N THR A 56 17.21 -4.79 13.83
CA THR A 56 16.04 -5.58 13.40
C THR A 56 16.00 -5.71 11.89
N PHE A 57 15.40 -6.80 11.40
CA PHE A 57 15.04 -6.90 9.99
C PHE A 57 14.04 -5.79 9.64
N GLY A 58 14.26 -5.11 8.51
CA GLY A 58 13.56 -3.87 8.17
C GLY A 58 14.18 -2.60 8.76
N ASN A 59 15.33 -2.68 9.45
CA ASN A 59 16.15 -1.54 9.90
C ASN A 59 15.47 -0.50 10.82
N TYR A 60 14.25 -0.77 11.32
CA TYR A 60 13.56 0.12 12.26
C TYR A 60 14.21 0.13 13.66
N PHE A 61 15.08 -0.83 13.96
CA PHE A 61 16.05 -0.75 15.04
C PHE A 61 17.44 -0.91 14.44
N LEU A 62 18.35 -0.01 14.80
CA LEU A 62 19.79 -0.14 14.57
C LEU A 62 20.50 0.49 15.76
N LEU A 63 21.26 -0.29 16.52
CA LEU A 63 22.24 0.20 17.47
C LEU A 63 23.63 -0.08 16.92
N SER A 64 24.43 0.98 16.79
CA SER A 64 25.84 0.90 16.42
C SER A 64 26.73 1.59 17.44
N ALA A 65 27.99 1.17 17.50
CA ALA A 65 29.02 1.76 18.33
C ALA A 65 30.18 2.21 17.45
N ARG A 66 30.75 3.39 17.74
CA ARG A 66 32.01 3.86 17.16
C ARG A 66 32.94 4.34 18.29
N PRO A 67 34.23 3.99 18.30
CA PRO A 67 35.17 4.56 19.26
C PRO A 67 35.43 6.04 18.97
N ARG A 68 35.73 6.81 20.02
CA ARG A 68 36.13 8.22 19.94
C ARG A 68 37.13 8.52 21.05
N GLY A 69 38.34 7.96 20.93
CA GLY A 69 39.39 8.07 21.94
C GLY A 69 38.99 7.40 23.25
N ALA A 70 38.83 8.20 24.31
CA ALA A 70 38.36 7.75 25.63
C ALA A 70 36.83 7.51 25.71
N GLU A 71 36.08 7.82 24.65
CA GLU A 71 34.63 7.63 24.58
C GLU A 71 34.22 6.57 23.53
N CYS A 72 32.96 6.18 23.59
CA CYS A 72 32.25 5.46 22.53
C CYS A 72 30.98 6.23 22.15
N ASP A 73 30.85 6.58 20.87
CA ASP A 73 29.64 7.13 20.25
C ASP A 73 28.66 5.99 19.95
N LEU A 74 27.63 5.87 20.77
CA LEU A 74 26.54 4.92 20.60
C LEU A 74 25.44 5.61 19.79
N HIS A 75 25.31 5.21 18.53
CA HIS A 75 24.25 5.68 17.65
C HIS A 75 23.12 4.65 17.59
N LEU A 76 22.00 4.97 18.25
CA LEU A 76 20.73 4.28 18.12
C LEU A 76 19.87 5.00 17.08
N ARG A 77 19.46 4.30 16.03
CA ARG A 77 18.28 4.64 15.23
C ARG A 77 17.15 3.73 15.63
N PHE A 78 16.08 4.30 16.17
CA PHE A 78 14.88 3.57 16.56
C PHE A 78 13.68 4.25 15.89
N TYR A 79 12.93 3.47 15.10
CA TYR A 79 11.74 3.91 14.38
C TYR A 79 12.01 5.11 13.45
N GLY A 80 13.17 5.10 12.78
CA GLY A 80 13.63 6.19 11.90
C GLY A 80 14.14 7.43 12.64
N HIS A 81 14.11 7.43 13.97
CA HIS A 81 14.60 8.52 14.81
C HIS A 81 15.95 8.19 15.44
N ASP A 82 16.93 9.06 15.22
CA ASP A 82 18.26 8.90 15.81
C ASP A 82 18.35 9.44 17.26
N LEU A 83 19.16 8.77 18.07
CA LEU A 83 19.77 9.21 19.32
C LEU A 83 21.26 8.87 19.27
N ARG A 84 22.12 9.79 19.71
CA ARG A 84 23.56 9.55 19.88
C ARG A 84 23.96 9.83 21.31
N LEU A 85 24.69 8.90 21.90
CA LEU A 85 25.17 8.97 23.29
C LEU A 85 26.68 8.72 23.30
N LEU A 86 27.45 9.73 23.66
CA LEU A 86 28.86 9.55 24.03
C LEU A 86 28.89 8.92 25.43
N ALA A 87 29.57 7.79 25.57
CA ALA A 87 29.72 7.06 26.82
C ALA A 87 31.20 6.75 27.11
N PRO A 88 31.67 6.84 28.36
CA PRO A 88 33.09 6.62 28.70
C PRO A 88 33.52 5.16 28.43
N ARG A 89 34.69 4.99 27.82
CA ARG A 89 35.34 3.69 27.56
C ARG A 89 36.44 3.43 28.58
N HIS A 90 36.27 2.41 29.42
CA HIS A 90 37.22 2.05 30.48
C HIS A 90 38.14 0.87 30.10
N GLY A 91 38.92 1.04 29.02
CA GLY A 91 39.87 0.03 28.55
C GLY A 91 39.21 -1.32 28.23
N GLU A 92 39.74 -2.42 28.78
CA GLU A 92 39.19 -3.78 28.63
C GLU A 92 37.80 -4.02 29.27
N ARG A 93 37.28 -3.06 30.06
CA ARG A 93 35.97 -3.24 30.73
C ARG A 93 34.84 -3.14 29.70
N PRO A 94 33.93 -4.14 29.61
CA PRO A 94 32.85 -4.13 28.65
C PRO A 94 31.85 -2.99 28.95
N LEU A 95 31.44 -2.27 27.91
CA LEU A 95 30.39 -1.26 28.00
C LEU A 95 29.02 -1.95 28.05
N ARG A 96 28.25 -1.62 29.08
CA ARG A 96 26.85 -2.06 29.24
C ARG A 96 25.92 -0.99 28.67
N VAL A 97 25.15 -1.35 27.64
CA VAL A 97 24.18 -0.48 26.97
C VAL A 97 22.78 -1.04 27.14
N ARG A 98 21.84 -0.17 27.52
CA ARG A 98 20.42 -0.49 27.62
C ARG A 98 19.63 0.47 26.74
N VAL A 99 18.87 -0.11 25.81
CA VAL A 99 17.80 0.57 25.07
C VAL A 99 16.46 0.15 25.65
N SER A 100 15.51 1.07 25.81
CA SER A 100 14.13 0.75 26.21
C SER A 100 13.13 1.66 25.54
N TRP A 101 11.96 1.13 25.17
CA TRP A 101 10.94 1.82 24.38
C TRP A 101 9.53 1.57 24.91
N ASN A 102 8.64 2.53 24.69
CA ASN A 102 7.20 2.43 24.86
C ASN A 102 6.54 3.28 23.77
N SER A 103 5.69 2.68 22.94
CA SER A 103 5.10 3.33 21.76
C SER A 103 4.13 4.47 22.09
N SER A 104 3.73 4.61 23.37
CA SER A 104 2.97 5.75 23.85
C SER A 104 3.83 6.93 24.33
N THR A 105 5.14 6.76 24.60
CA THR A 105 5.96 7.78 25.28
C THR A 105 7.42 7.91 24.83
N GLY A 106 7.89 7.14 23.84
CA GLY A 106 9.26 7.29 23.32
C GLY A 106 10.22 6.15 23.65
N PHE A 107 11.51 6.40 23.39
CA PHE A 107 12.59 5.46 23.66
C PHE A 107 13.80 6.15 24.32
N ARG A 108 14.61 5.35 25.02
CA ARG A 108 15.74 5.76 25.85
C ARG A 108 16.95 4.89 25.55
N LEU A 109 18.11 5.51 25.37
CA LEU A 109 19.43 4.90 25.24
C LEU A 109 20.26 5.25 26.48
N SER A 110 20.90 4.27 27.11
CA SER A 110 21.69 4.48 28.33
C SER A 110 22.92 3.60 28.37
N ALA A 111 24.05 4.16 28.80
CA ALA A 111 25.36 3.51 28.84
C ALA A 111 26.32 4.27 29.77
N GLY A 112 27.23 3.56 30.45
CA GLY A 112 28.27 4.20 31.28
C GLY A 112 27.75 5.11 32.41
N GLY A 113 26.51 4.91 32.88
CA GLY A 113 25.82 5.77 33.84
C GLY A 113 25.04 6.94 33.21
N ILE A 114 25.27 7.26 31.95
CA ILE A 114 24.62 8.35 31.22
C ILE A 114 23.36 7.81 30.50
N SER A 115 22.33 8.64 30.34
CA SER A 115 21.06 8.28 29.69
C SER A 115 20.51 9.44 28.85
N LEU A 116 20.03 9.13 27.66
CA LEU A 116 19.35 10.06 26.73
C LEU A 116 18.02 9.46 26.27
N ALA A 117 16.98 10.30 26.15
CA ALA A 117 15.64 9.87 25.76
C ALA A 117 15.05 10.74 24.65
N ARG A 118 14.14 10.15 23.85
CA ARG A 118 13.40 10.81 22.79
C ARG A 118 11.92 10.48 22.92
N ASN A 119 11.13 11.46 23.34
CA ASN A 119 9.68 11.32 23.52
C ASN A 119 9.00 11.40 22.15
N VAL A 120 8.60 10.25 21.61
CA VAL A 120 7.87 10.13 20.35
C VAL A 120 6.90 8.96 20.44
N ALA A 121 5.66 9.15 20.01
CA ALA A 121 4.68 8.07 19.96
C ALA A 121 4.67 7.42 18.57
N TRP A 122 4.45 6.11 18.51
CA TRP A 122 4.23 5.36 17.27
C TRP A 122 3.07 4.38 17.42
N HIS A 123 2.43 4.05 16.30
CA HIS A 123 1.63 2.85 16.20
C HIS A 123 2.58 1.65 16.18
N ALA A 124 2.57 0.88 17.26
CA ALA A 124 3.27 -0.38 17.35
C ALA A 124 2.42 -1.50 16.75
N TYR A 125 3.04 -2.33 15.93
CA TYR A 125 2.41 -3.54 15.42
C TYR A 125 2.45 -4.62 16.50
N LEU A 126 1.45 -5.51 16.51
CA LEU A 126 1.34 -6.54 17.55
C LEU A 126 2.26 -7.76 17.25
N GLN A 127 3.53 -7.46 16.92
CA GLN A 127 4.57 -8.45 16.63
C GLN A 127 4.91 -9.25 17.89
N ARG A 128 4.59 -10.54 17.88
CA ARG A 128 4.87 -11.47 19.00
C ARG A 128 6.34 -11.94 19.06
N SER A 129 7.11 -11.72 18.01
CA SER A 129 8.53 -12.06 17.99
C SER A 129 9.27 -11.21 16.96
N VAL A 130 10.19 -10.39 17.43
CA VAL A 130 11.12 -9.64 16.58
C VAL A 130 12.49 -10.33 16.62
N PRO A 131 13.02 -10.84 15.49
CA PRO A 131 14.40 -11.29 15.39
C PRO A 131 15.38 -10.10 15.38
N LEU A 132 16.47 -10.23 16.13
CA LEU A 132 17.60 -9.30 16.09
C LEU A 132 18.77 -9.96 15.36
N GLU A 133 19.40 -9.25 14.44
CA GLU A 133 20.78 -9.54 14.04
C GLU A 133 21.73 -8.89 15.04
N ILE A 134 22.78 -9.61 15.43
CA ILE A 134 23.77 -9.23 16.43
C ILE A 134 25.17 -9.32 15.80
N GLY A 135 25.95 -8.22 15.83
CA GLY A 135 27.34 -8.20 15.40
C GLY A 135 27.62 -8.04 13.89
N GLY A 136 26.61 -7.89 13.04
CA GLY A 136 26.81 -7.61 11.61
C GLY A 136 25.53 -7.59 10.78
N ALA A 137 25.66 -7.27 9.48
CA ALA A 137 24.56 -7.12 8.53
C ALA A 137 24.65 -8.06 7.31
N ILE A 138 23.59 -8.84 7.08
CA ILE A 138 23.34 -9.57 5.82
C ILE A 138 22.82 -8.61 4.74
N ASN A 139 23.37 -8.71 3.52
CA ASN A 139 22.87 -8.03 2.31
C ASN A 139 22.28 -8.99 1.26
N GLU A 140 22.72 -10.25 1.21
CA GLU A 140 22.18 -11.26 0.29
C GLU A 140 22.22 -12.64 0.93
N LEU A 141 21.18 -13.47 0.72
CA LEU A 141 21.03 -14.79 1.32
C LEU A 141 20.53 -15.80 0.28
N ARG A 142 21.47 -16.36 -0.50
CA ARG A 142 21.21 -17.51 -1.39
C ARG A 142 21.61 -18.81 -0.68
N PRO A 143 21.07 -19.97 -1.09
CA PRO A 143 21.69 -21.27 -0.79
C PRO A 143 23.19 -21.21 -1.11
N HIS A 144 24.02 -21.60 -0.14
CA HIS A 144 25.49 -21.61 -0.21
C HIS A 144 26.18 -20.25 -0.45
N ARG A 145 25.47 -19.12 -0.45
CA ARG A 145 26.08 -17.78 -0.60
C ARG A 145 25.34 -16.70 0.20
N THR A 146 25.81 -16.46 1.42
CA THR A 146 25.38 -15.32 2.26
C THR A 146 26.47 -14.25 2.27
N ARG A 147 26.14 -13.02 1.86
CA ARG A 147 27.10 -11.90 1.84
C ARG A 147 26.80 -10.90 2.95
N TRP A 148 27.85 -10.58 3.71
CA TRP A 148 27.85 -9.59 4.80
C TRP A 148 28.66 -8.35 4.36
N THR A 149 28.26 -7.15 4.78
CA THR A 149 28.89 -5.90 4.31
C THR A 149 29.19 -4.84 5.37
N GLU A 150 28.51 -4.87 6.52
CA GLU A 150 28.84 -4.05 7.69
C GLU A 150 28.94 -4.99 8.89
N VAL A 151 30.10 -5.02 9.55
CA VAL A 151 30.43 -5.97 10.63
C VAL A 151 30.88 -5.18 11.85
N PHE A 152 30.60 -5.68 13.05
CA PHE A 152 31.12 -5.14 14.30
C PHE A 152 32.43 -5.84 14.66
N HIS A 153 33.45 -5.11 15.12
CA HIS A 153 34.74 -5.70 15.47
C HIS A 153 34.97 -5.60 16.98
N GLY A 154 34.98 -6.76 17.65
CA GLY A 154 35.00 -6.83 19.10
C GLY A 154 34.20 -8.01 19.64
N TRP A 155 33.72 -7.89 20.87
CA TRP A 155 33.15 -8.98 21.66
C TRP A 155 31.75 -8.64 22.16
N ILE A 156 30.82 -9.58 22.11
CA ILE A 156 29.51 -9.46 22.76
C ILE A 156 29.41 -10.52 23.85
N ARG A 157 29.24 -10.06 25.11
CA ARG A 157 29.19 -10.90 26.32
C ARG A 157 27.76 -11.26 26.72
N ARG A 158 26.80 -10.36 26.52
CA ARG A 158 25.39 -10.55 26.89
C ARG A 158 24.47 -9.91 25.86
N VAL A 159 23.40 -10.62 25.53
CA VAL A 159 22.21 -10.09 24.86
C VAL A 159 21.02 -10.51 25.71
N GLU A 160 20.22 -9.56 26.20
CA GLU A 160 19.04 -9.83 27.01
C GLU A 160 17.89 -8.91 26.61
N CYS A 161 16.67 -9.44 26.55
CA CYS A 161 15.49 -8.69 26.16
C CYS A 161 14.36 -8.86 27.17
N ARG A 162 13.58 -7.79 27.38
CA ARG A 162 12.49 -7.72 28.35
C ARG A 162 11.25 -7.06 27.73
N SER A 163 10.07 -7.48 28.16
CA SER A 163 8.77 -7.02 27.66
C SER A 163 8.21 -5.77 28.36
N ALA A 164 8.81 -5.32 29.48
CA ALA A 164 8.32 -4.19 30.27
C ALA A 164 9.18 -2.91 30.07
N PRO A 165 8.56 -1.74 29.84
CA PRO A 165 9.24 -0.45 29.79
C PRO A 165 9.43 0.14 31.20
N VAL A 166 10.35 1.09 31.37
CA VAL A 166 10.54 1.80 32.65
C VAL A 166 10.34 3.31 32.46
N GLU A 167 9.19 3.77 32.93
CA GLU A 167 8.75 5.17 33.12
C GLU A 167 8.47 6.02 31.86
N ARG A 168 7.69 7.09 32.05
CA ARG A 168 6.96 7.86 31.04
C ARG A 168 7.12 9.38 31.21
N PRO A 169 7.29 10.13 30.11
CA PRO A 169 6.92 11.54 30.02
C PRO A 169 5.76 11.81 29.02
N SER A 170 5.21 13.02 29.02
CA SER A 170 4.01 13.45 28.25
C SER A 170 4.31 14.35 27.02
N VAL A 171 3.30 14.55 26.14
CA VAL A 171 3.40 15.21 24.82
C VAL A 171 2.06 15.92 24.45
N SER A 172 2.08 16.94 23.58
CA SER A 172 0.90 17.50 22.89
C SER A 172 1.20 18.00 21.43
N PRO A 173 0.31 17.80 20.42
CA PRO A 173 0.55 18.19 19.00
C PRO A 173 -0.51 19.12 18.33
N ARG A 174 -0.26 19.58 17.08
CA ARG A 174 -1.19 20.26 16.13
C ARG A 174 -0.82 19.93 14.66
N GLU A 175 -1.73 19.50 13.77
CA GLU A 175 -2.65 20.25 12.84
C GLU A 175 -1.96 20.99 11.65
N GLN A 176 -2.54 21.19 10.43
CA GLN A 176 -3.46 20.44 9.52
C GLN A 176 -3.75 21.29 8.22
N ARG A 177 -4.11 20.69 7.06
CA ARG A 177 -5.07 21.14 5.95
C ARG A 177 -4.68 20.90 4.46
N GLU A 178 -5.68 20.98 3.56
CA GLU A 178 -5.76 20.39 2.19
C GLU A 178 -5.05 21.18 1.05
N ILE A 179 -5.60 21.84 0.01
CA ILE A 179 -6.88 21.89 -0.79
C ILE A 179 -6.39 21.71 -2.30
N LEU A 180 -7.07 21.72 -3.48
CA LEU A 180 -8.41 22.00 -4.06
C LEU A 180 -8.64 21.06 -5.31
N THR A 181 -9.27 21.49 -6.42
CA THR A 181 -9.76 20.61 -7.52
C THR A 181 -9.87 21.30 -8.91
N LEU A 182 -9.89 20.57 -10.04
CA LEU A 182 -10.06 21.12 -11.42
C LEU A 182 -10.66 20.10 -12.44
N ARG A 183 -10.90 20.52 -13.70
CA ARG A 183 -11.93 20.01 -14.63
C ARG A 183 -11.55 18.84 -15.57
N ALA A 184 -12.56 18.28 -16.27
CA ALA A 184 -12.49 17.28 -17.35
C ALA A 184 -13.00 17.82 -18.71
N THR A 185 -12.87 17.02 -19.78
CA THR A 185 -13.28 17.28 -21.18
C THR A 185 -14.79 17.01 -21.43
N PRO A 186 -15.40 17.52 -22.53
CA PRO A 186 -16.86 17.61 -22.67
C PRO A 186 -17.56 16.31 -23.14
N PRO A 187 -18.87 16.14 -22.87
CA PRO A 187 -19.65 14.96 -23.22
C PRO A 187 -20.12 14.91 -24.70
N GLN A 188 -20.67 13.76 -25.10
CA GLN A 188 -21.34 13.60 -26.41
C GLN A 188 -22.60 14.47 -26.52
N ARG A 189 -22.95 14.86 -27.76
CA ARG A 189 -24.20 15.59 -28.05
C ARG A 189 -25.42 14.72 -27.75
N ALA A 190 -26.33 15.23 -26.91
CA ALA A 190 -27.62 14.61 -26.69
C ALA A 190 -28.49 14.60 -27.98
N PRO A 191 -29.35 13.58 -28.20
CA PRO A 191 -30.27 13.55 -29.35
C PRO A 191 -31.36 14.63 -29.27
N ALA A 192 -32.01 14.92 -30.41
CA ALA A 192 -33.02 15.96 -30.52
C ALA A 192 -34.29 15.68 -29.68
N MET A 193 -34.52 16.53 -28.69
CA MET A 193 -35.65 16.47 -27.76
C MET A 193 -36.96 17.05 -28.36
N PRO A 194 -38.15 16.59 -27.94
CA PRO A 194 -39.43 17.21 -28.31
C PRO A 194 -39.53 18.64 -27.75
N ARG A 195 -40.27 19.54 -28.43
CA ARG A 195 -40.43 20.96 -28.01
C ARG A 195 -40.98 21.15 -26.58
N SER A 196 -41.74 20.18 -26.07
CA SER A 196 -42.30 20.18 -24.71
C SER A 196 -41.29 19.76 -23.63
N LEU A 197 -40.13 19.22 -24.00
CA LEU A 197 -39.06 18.84 -23.08
C LEU A 197 -37.84 19.74 -23.26
N THR A 198 -37.06 19.92 -22.19
CA THR A 198 -35.78 20.65 -22.22
C THR A 198 -34.79 19.92 -21.35
N LEU A 199 -33.71 19.40 -21.95
CA LEU A 199 -32.59 18.82 -21.22
C LEU A 199 -31.77 19.97 -20.60
N VAL A 200 -31.66 19.98 -19.28
CA VAL A 200 -31.00 21.05 -18.50
C VAL A 200 -29.58 20.66 -18.13
N ASP A 201 -29.40 19.41 -17.71
CA ASP A 201 -28.11 18.80 -17.39
C ASP A 201 -28.13 17.32 -17.82
N PHE A 202 -26.97 16.81 -18.23
CA PHE A 202 -26.82 15.46 -18.76
C PHE A 202 -25.39 14.95 -18.52
N HIS A 203 -25.29 13.86 -17.78
CA HIS A 203 -24.03 13.25 -17.38
C HIS A 203 -24.04 11.77 -17.74
N ASP A 204 -23.57 11.48 -18.95
CA ASP A 204 -23.32 10.14 -19.46
C ASP A 204 -21.84 10.03 -19.86
N PRO A 205 -20.94 9.69 -18.92
CA PRO A 205 -19.52 9.62 -19.24
C PRO A 205 -19.23 8.52 -20.28
N PRO A 206 -18.34 8.77 -21.24
CA PRO A 206 -18.06 7.82 -22.32
C PRO A 206 -17.49 6.52 -21.76
N ILE A 207 -18.10 5.40 -22.16
CA ILE A 207 -17.63 4.06 -21.78
C ILE A 207 -16.37 3.72 -22.58
N VAL A 208 -15.27 3.48 -21.88
CA VAL A 208 -14.00 3.02 -22.46
C VAL A 208 -13.98 1.49 -22.47
N GLU A 209 -13.96 0.89 -23.65
CA GLU A 209 -13.74 -0.55 -23.82
C GLU A 209 -12.23 -0.90 -23.83
N SER A 210 -11.89 -2.14 -23.49
CA SER A 210 -10.51 -2.66 -23.55
C SER A 210 -10.49 -4.09 -24.11
N PRO A 211 -9.39 -4.51 -24.77
CA PRO A 211 -9.13 -5.92 -25.07
C PRO A 211 -8.91 -6.78 -23.81
N ILE A 212 -8.75 -6.15 -22.63
CA ILE A 212 -8.86 -6.81 -21.34
C ILE A 212 -10.34 -6.75 -20.92
N ARG A 213 -10.99 -7.91 -20.89
CA ARG A 213 -12.36 -8.05 -20.41
C ARG A 213 -12.37 -8.58 -18.99
N PHE A 214 -13.48 -8.28 -18.30
CA PHE A 214 -13.75 -8.76 -16.95
C PHE A 214 -14.05 -10.27 -16.86
N ASP A 215 -14.16 -10.97 -17.98
CA ASP A 215 -14.10 -12.45 -18.04
C ASP A 215 -12.76 -13.01 -17.54
N SER A 216 -11.72 -12.18 -17.52
CA SER A 216 -10.35 -12.53 -17.14
C SER A 216 -10.01 -12.15 -15.68
N ILE A 217 -11.04 -11.93 -14.84
CA ILE A 217 -10.95 -11.43 -13.46
C ILE A 217 -11.73 -12.35 -12.51
N PRO A 218 -11.22 -12.63 -11.29
CA PRO A 218 -11.67 -13.75 -10.44
C PRO A 218 -13.17 -13.80 -10.11
N ASP A 219 -13.86 -14.81 -10.66
CA ASP A 219 -15.23 -15.17 -10.30
C ASP A 219 -15.25 -16.10 -9.07
N ARG A 220 -15.42 -15.50 -7.88
CA ARG A 220 -15.49 -16.22 -6.60
C ARG A 220 -16.29 -15.47 -5.52
N PRO A 221 -17.56 -15.11 -5.79
CA PRO A 221 -18.39 -14.32 -4.87
C PRO A 221 -18.58 -14.99 -3.50
N ALA A 222 -18.48 -16.32 -3.40
CA ALA A 222 -18.51 -17.04 -2.13
C ALA A 222 -17.34 -16.66 -1.19
N ASN A 223 -16.11 -16.57 -1.71
CA ASN A 223 -14.94 -16.14 -0.94
C ASN A 223 -15.02 -14.67 -0.56
N PHE A 224 -15.50 -13.81 -1.47
CA PHE A 224 -15.69 -12.39 -1.20
C PHE A 224 -16.73 -12.15 -0.09
N ARG A 225 -17.86 -12.87 -0.11
CA ARG A 225 -18.84 -12.89 1.00
C ARG A 225 -18.28 -13.46 2.30
N ALA A 226 -17.33 -14.40 2.26
CA ALA A 226 -16.65 -14.90 3.45
C ALA A 226 -15.74 -13.82 4.08
N CYS A 227 -14.99 -13.08 3.24
CA CYS A 227 -14.20 -11.92 3.67
C CYS A 227 -15.08 -10.83 4.31
N GLN A 228 -16.23 -10.50 3.70
CA GLN A 228 -17.19 -9.55 4.29
C GLN A 228 -17.69 -9.98 5.68
N ARG A 229 -17.98 -11.29 5.88
CA ARG A 229 -18.41 -11.81 7.19
C ARG A 229 -17.30 -11.81 8.23
N ALA A 230 -16.06 -12.09 7.84
CA ALA A 230 -14.91 -12.08 8.73
C ALA A 230 -14.47 -10.64 9.11
N HIS A 231 -14.67 -9.67 8.22
CA HIS A 231 -14.13 -8.32 8.30
C HIS A 231 -15.20 -7.22 8.03
N PRO A 232 -16.28 -7.16 8.85
CA PRO A 232 -17.39 -6.23 8.64
C PRO A 232 -17.01 -4.74 8.83
N GLU A 233 -15.86 -4.44 9.42
CA GLU A 233 -15.28 -3.09 9.41
C GLU A 233 -14.89 -2.59 8.00
N LEU A 234 -14.57 -3.47 7.05
CA LEU A 234 -14.32 -3.05 5.66
C LEU A 234 -15.58 -2.41 5.06
N ALA A 235 -16.74 -3.05 5.24
CA ALA A 235 -18.02 -2.51 4.78
C ALA A 235 -18.37 -1.18 5.48
N ARG A 236 -18.10 -1.06 6.78
CA ARG A 236 -18.31 0.19 7.54
C ARG A 236 -17.38 1.32 7.09
N LEU A 237 -16.11 1.04 6.82
CA LEU A 237 -15.15 2.03 6.33
C LEU A 237 -15.49 2.53 4.92
N TYR A 238 -15.86 1.62 4.01
CA TYR A 238 -16.16 1.96 2.63
C TYR A 238 -17.52 2.65 2.46
N HIS A 239 -18.59 2.11 3.04
CA HIS A 239 -19.95 2.67 2.91
C HIS A 239 -20.24 3.82 3.89
N GLY A 240 -19.41 4.01 4.92
CA GLY A 240 -19.49 5.16 5.84
C GLY A 240 -18.73 6.41 5.35
N ALA A 241 -17.99 6.32 4.24
CA ALA A 241 -17.29 7.45 3.64
C ALA A 241 -18.23 8.35 2.83
N ARG A 242 -17.84 9.62 2.58
CA ARG A 242 -18.69 10.58 1.85
C ARG A 242 -18.86 10.25 0.35
N ASN A 243 -17.94 9.45 -0.20
CA ASN A 243 -17.88 9.03 -1.59
C ASN A 243 -16.99 7.79 -1.76
N ALA A 244 -17.02 7.16 -2.94
CA ALA A 244 -16.26 5.94 -3.23
C ALA A 244 -14.74 6.14 -3.10
N PHE A 245 -14.20 7.30 -3.49
CA PHE A 245 -12.78 7.62 -3.40
C PHE A 245 -12.30 7.62 -1.94
N GLU A 246 -13.00 8.34 -1.05
CA GLU A 246 -12.73 8.34 0.39
C GLU A 246 -12.90 6.95 1.00
N GLY A 247 -13.85 6.14 0.53
CA GLY A 247 -13.99 4.75 0.92
C GLY A 247 -12.75 3.92 0.56
N VAL A 248 -12.26 4.04 -0.68
CA VAL A 248 -11.02 3.39 -1.14
C VAL A 248 -9.81 3.83 -0.30
N LEU A 249 -9.67 5.13 -0.05
CA LEU A 249 -8.60 5.66 0.81
C LEU A 249 -8.73 5.17 2.27
N ALA A 250 -9.95 5.03 2.81
CA ALA A 250 -10.17 4.51 4.16
C ALA A 250 -9.77 3.03 4.29
N ILE A 251 -10.05 2.20 3.28
CA ILE A 251 -9.58 0.81 3.22
C ILE A 251 -8.06 0.73 3.07
N GLY A 252 -7.48 1.54 2.19
CA GLY A 252 -6.02 1.65 2.02
C GLY A 252 -5.31 2.02 3.32
N ARG A 253 -5.78 3.09 3.99
CA ARG A 253 -5.32 3.51 5.33
C ARG A 253 -5.44 2.40 6.36
N HIS A 254 -6.56 1.69 6.40
CA HIS A 254 -6.79 0.61 7.36
C HIS A 254 -5.76 -0.52 7.17
N ILE A 255 -5.60 -1.02 5.94
CA ILE A 255 -4.72 -2.16 5.66
C ILE A 255 -3.24 -1.78 5.74
N ALA A 256 -2.85 -0.59 5.27
CA ALA A 256 -1.49 -0.07 5.43
C ALA A 256 -1.09 0.12 6.91
N ASN A 257 -2.05 0.42 7.79
CA ASN A 257 -1.83 0.55 9.24
C ASN A 257 -1.93 -0.78 10.02
N LEU A 258 -2.43 -1.86 9.41
CA LEU A 258 -2.43 -3.19 10.01
C LEU A 258 -1.11 -3.94 9.81
N TRP A 259 -0.31 -3.54 8.82
CA TRP A 259 0.73 -4.39 8.26
C TRP A 259 2.15 -4.02 8.76
N PRO A 260 2.82 -4.90 9.54
CA PRO A 260 4.24 -4.74 9.78
C PRO A 260 4.99 -5.04 8.48
N HIS A 261 5.67 -4.06 7.88
CA HIS A 261 6.50 -4.33 6.70
C HIS A 261 7.69 -5.19 7.09
N THR A 262 7.92 -6.26 6.34
CA THR A 262 8.98 -7.21 6.67
C THR A 262 9.66 -7.76 5.42
N SER A 263 10.99 -7.61 5.36
CA SER A 263 11.85 -8.23 4.35
C SER A 263 12.09 -9.74 4.59
N TYR A 264 11.24 -10.43 5.35
CA TYR A 264 11.47 -11.83 5.73
C TYR A 264 11.40 -12.77 4.54
N TRP A 265 12.40 -13.64 4.43
CA TRP A 265 12.46 -14.75 3.49
C TRP A 265 12.81 -16.05 4.25
N PRO A 266 12.24 -17.22 3.91
CA PRO A 266 11.25 -17.46 2.86
C PRO A 266 9.92 -16.74 3.13
N TRP A 267 9.29 -16.23 2.08
CA TRP A 267 7.97 -15.60 2.19
C TRP A 267 6.96 -16.63 2.72
N PRO A 268 6.07 -16.27 3.67
CA PRO A 268 4.96 -17.13 4.03
C PRO A 268 4.10 -17.32 2.77
N ARG A 269 4.08 -18.53 2.20
CA ARG A 269 3.30 -18.85 0.98
C ARG A 269 1.86 -18.31 1.04
N ALA A 270 1.26 -18.33 2.23
CA ALA A 270 -0.01 -17.70 2.57
C ALA A 270 -0.22 -16.28 2.02
N ILE A 271 0.80 -15.40 1.95
CA ILE A 271 0.64 -14.04 1.40
C ILE A 271 0.32 -13.99 -0.09
N PHE A 272 0.52 -15.10 -0.80
CA PHE A 272 0.16 -15.26 -2.21
C PHE A 272 -0.85 -16.40 -2.42
N GLU A 273 -1.07 -17.26 -1.43
CA GLU A 273 -1.91 -18.46 -1.53
C GLU A 273 -3.28 -18.34 -0.85
N GLU A 274 -3.42 -17.53 0.20
CA GLU A 274 -4.66 -17.42 0.98
C GLU A 274 -5.71 -16.45 0.39
N ARG A 275 -6.83 -16.33 1.10
CA ARG A 275 -7.98 -15.46 0.78
C ARG A 275 -8.13 -14.34 1.79
N GLY A 276 -8.80 -13.25 1.41
CA GLY A 276 -8.96 -12.05 2.24
C GLY A 276 -9.42 -12.33 3.68
N ASP A 277 -10.35 -13.27 3.89
CA ASP A 277 -10.85 -13.70 5.21
C ASP A 277 -9.77 -14.29 6.13
N ARG A 278 -8.90 -15.15 5.60
CA ARG A 278 -7.80 -15.75 6.37
C ARG A 278 -6.61 -14.82 6.48
N LEU A 279 -6.32 -14.11 5.39
CA LEU A 279 -5.16 -13.24 5.22
C LEU A 279 -5.24 -12.05 6.18
N LEU A 280 -6.33 -11.26 6.14
CA LEU A 280 -6.54 -10.14 7.07
C LEU A 280 -6.65 -10.61 8.53
N ALA A 281 -7.25 -11.77 8.79
CA ALA A 281 -7.30 -12.34 10.13
C ALA A 281 -5.90 -12.72 10.66
N GLY A 282 -5.03 -13.30 9.82
CA GLY A 282 -3.64 -13.63 10.16
C GLY A 282 -2.77 -12.39 10.40
N ILE A 283 -2.93 -11.36 9.56
CA ILE A 283 -2.22 -10.06 9.71
C ILE A 283 -2.60 -9.42 11.05
N LYS A 284 -3.90 -9.35 11.38
CA LYS A 284 -4.41 -8.81 12.65
C LYS A 284 -3.90 -9.56 13.89
N ARG A 285 -3.54 -10.85 13.76
CA ARG A 285 -2.94 -11.65 14.84
C ARG A 285 -1.41 -11.58 14.91
N GLY A 286 -0.76 -10.92 13.95
CA GLY A 286 0.71 -10.89 13.80
C GLY A 286 1.30 -12.21 13.29
N GLU A 287 0.49 -13.06 12.66
CA GLU A 287 0.89 -14.37 12.11
C GLU A 287 1.32 -14.27 10.64
N VAL A 288 0.90 -13.21 9.95
CA VAL A 288 1.17 -13.00 8.52
C VAL A 288 1.71 -11.58 8.30
N CYS A 289 2.80 -11.50 7.54
CA CYS A 289 3.54 -10.29 7.21
C CYS A 289 4.19 -10.43 5.83
N GLY A 290 4.71 -9.35 5.25
CA GLY A 290 5.32 -9.38 3.92
C GLY A 290 5.68 -8.01 3.35
N MET A 291 6.06 -8.01 2.07
CA MET A 291 6.42 -6.83 1.27
C MET A 291 5.29 -6.47 0.28
N CYS A 292 5.45 -5.36 -0.47
CA CYS A 292 4.57 -4.85 -1.55
C CYS A 292 3.59 -5.85 -2.20
N GLY A 293 4.07 -6.97 -2.74
CA GLY A 293 3.22 -7.97 -3.40
C GLY A 293 2.11 -8.56 -2.51
N GLY A 294 2.37 -8.67 -1.20
CA GLY A 294 1.39 -9.09 -0.19
C GLY A 294 0.40 -7.98 0.20
N TYR A 295 0.87 -6.72 0.29
CA TYR A 295 0.00 -5.56 0.50
C TYR A 295 -1.00 -5.43 -0.66
N ALA A 296 -0.50 -5.38 -1.89
CA ALA A 296 -1.32 -5.24 -3.09
C ALA A 296 -2.25 -6.45 -3.28
N HIS A 297 -1.81 -7.67 -2.92
CA HIS A 297 -2.71 -8.84 -2.92
C HIS A 297 -3.85 -8.72 -1.90
N THR A 298 -3.55 -8.28 -0.67
CA THR A 298 -4.54 -8.18 0.40
C THR A 298 -5.55 -7.07 0.15
N MET A 299 -5.09 -5.95 -0.43
CA MET A 299 -5.95 -4.89 -0.92
C MET A 299 -6.85 -5.34 -2.08
N GLU A 300 -6.31 -6.12 -3.03
CA GLU A 300 -7.10 -6.75 -4.09
C GLU A 300 -8.20 -7.64 -3.47
N GLU A 301 -7.90 -8.52 -2.52
CA GLU A 301 -8.92 -9.33 -1.83
C GLU A 301 -9.96 -8.48 -1.06
N ALA A 302 -9.53 -7.41 -0.38
CA ALA A 302 -10.39 -6.58 0.46
C ALA A 302 -11.33 -5.68 -0.36
N LEU A 303 -10.85 -5.11 -1.47
CA LEU A 303 -11.66 -4.31 -2.38
C LEU A 303 -12.63 -5.20 -3.17
N TRP A 304 -12.17 -6.37 -3.63
CA TRP A 304 -13.08 -7.36 -4.24
C TRP A 304 -14.13 -7.88 -3.27
N ALA A 305 -13.83 -8.02 -1.98
CA ALA A 305 -14.82 -8.34 -0.95
C ALA A 305 -15.96 -7.30 -0.90
N LEU A 306 -15.69 -6.04 -1.20
CA LEU A 306 -16.66 -4.95 -1.27
C LEU A 306 -17.31 -4.79 -2.67
N GLY A 307 -16.93 -5.64 -3.64
CA GLY A 307 -17.33 -5.51 -5.03
C GLY A 307 -16.68 -4.34 -5.78
N VAL A 308 -15.63 -3.73 -5.22
CA VAL A 308 -14.86 -2.64 -5.84
C VAL A 308 -13.80 -3.28 -6.74
N PRO A 309 -13.78 -3.02 -8.07
CA PRO A 309 -12.80 -3.62 -8.96
C PRO A 309 -11.38 -3.17 -8.60
N ALA A 310 -10.49 -4.13 -8.39
CA ALA A 310 -9.08 -3.88 -8.07
C ALA A 310 -8.18 -4.90 -8.78
N ARG A 311 -6.92 -4.55 -9.02
CA ARG A 311 -5.93 -5.43 -9.61
C ARG A 311 -4.52 -5.10 -9.12
N ARG A 312 -3.71 -6.13 -8.89
CA ARG A 312 -2.26 -5.98 -8.75
C ARG A 312 -1.60 -5.60 -10.07
N THR A 313 -0.71 -4.62 -10.01
CA THR A 313 0.11 -4.16 -11.13
C THR A 313 1.57 -4.23 -10.72
N GLN A 314 2.40 -4.99 -11.44
CA GLN A 314 3.85 -4.93 -11.25
C GLN A 314 4.42 -3.72 -11.98
N VAL A 315 5.37 -3.06 -11.33
CA VAL A 315 6.19 -1.97 -11.87
C VAL A 315 7.66 -2.33 -11.55
N ILE A 316 8.67 -1.52 -11.92
CA ILE A 316 10.05 -1.99 -11.71
C ILE A 316 10.38 -2.06 -10.21
N ASN A 317 10.91 -3.21 -9.78
CA ASN A 317 11.23 -3.57 -8.39
C ASN A 317 10.06 -3.50 -7.37
N HIS A 318 8.81 -3.32 -7.80
CA HIS A 318 7.68 -3.08 -6.88
C HIS A 318 6.35 -3.63 -7.38
N SER A 319 5.48 -4.02 -6.44
CA SER A 319 4.09 -4.42 -6.69
C SER A 319 3.12 -3.36 -6.18
N SER A 320 2.49 -2.67 -7.12
CA SER A 320 1.49 -1.62 -6.88
C SER A 320 0.06 -2.15 -7.08
N LEU A 321 -0.93 -1.28 -6.90
CA LEU A 321 -2.36 -1.58 -7.03
C LEU A 321 -3.06 -0.53 -7.89
N ASP A 322 -3.69 -0.96 -8.97
CA ASP A 322 -4.74 -0.18 -9.64
C ASP A 322 -6.10 -0.56 -9.01
N VAL A 323 -6.91 0.43 -8.62
CA VAL A 323 -8.30 0.26 -8.16
C VAL A 323 -9.23 1.15 -8.94
N TYR A 324 -10.44 0.68 -9.28
CA TYR A 324 -11.43 1.47 -9.98
C TYR A 324 -12.26 2.31 -9.01
N ASP A 325 -12.04 3.62 -9.05
CA ASP A 325 -12.78 4.58 -8.25
C ASP A 325 -14.05 5.03 -8.98
N HIS A 326 -15.20 4.55 -8.49
CA HIS A 326 -16.52 4.93 -8.98
C HIS A 326 -16.85 6.43 -8.79
N PHE A 327 -16.11 7.20 -7.98
CA PHE A 327 -16.33 8.64 -7.86
C PHE A 327 -15.70 9.41 -9.04
N HIS A 328 -14.42 9.16 -9.34
CA HIS A 328 -13.74 9.75 -10.51
C HIS A 328 -13.94 8.99 -11.84
N ASP A 329 -14.70 7.88 -11.84
CA ASP A 329 -15.04 7.04 -13.01
C ASP A 329 -13.83 6.36 -13.69
N LYS A 330 -12.73 6.17 -12.96
CA LYS A 330 -11.45 5.74 -13.51
C LYS A 330 -10.69 4.77 -12.61
N TRP A 331 -9.74 4.06 -13.20
CA TRP A 331 -8.67 3.39 -12.47
C TRP A 331 -7.71 4.41 -11.85
N ILE A 332 -7.24 4.11 -10.65
CA ILE A 332 -6.33 4.94 -9.86
C ILE A 332 -5.22 4.10 -9.26
N CYS A 333 -4.02 4.68 -9.15
CA CYS A 333 -2.92 4.12 -8.39
C CYS A 333 -3.16 4.35 -6.90
N LEU A 334 -3.27 3.28 -6.13
CA LEU A 334 -3.34 3.32 -4.68
C LEU A 334 -2.14 2.57 -4.11
N GLU A 335 -1.09 3.32 -3.78
CA GLU A 335 0.04 2.76 -3.06
C GLU A 335 -0.36 2.43 -1.63
N VAL A 336 0.05 1.26 -1.18
CA VAL A 336 -0.35 0.69 0.11
C VAL A 336 0.82 0.11 0.89
N ASP A 337 1.96 -0.10 0.23
CA ASP A 337 3.22 -0.40 0.92
C ASP A 337 3.70 0.87 1.65
N ASN A 338 3.76 0.79 2.99
CA ASN A 338 4.13 1.92 3.83
C ASN A 338 5.63 1.93 4.22
N ALA A 339 6.48 1.02 3.70
CA ALA A 339 7.90 0.94 4.08
C ALA A 339 8.71 2.23 3.86
N GLY A 340 8.38 3.00 2.82
CA GLY A 340 8.98 4.31 2.55
C GLY A 340 8.20 5.50 3.15
N GLY A 341 7.07 5.25 3.82
CA GLY A 341 6.07 6.30 4.03
C GLY A 341 5.36 6.69 2.73
N HIS A 342 5.15 5.72 1.83
CA HIS A 342 4.63 5.93 0.47
C HIS A 342 3.21 5.40 0.26
N ALA A 343 2.59 4.80 1.28
CA ALA A 343 1.18 4.45 1.23
C ALA A 343 0.36 5.73 1.00
N GLY A 344 -0.36 5.81 -0.12
CA GLY A 344 -0.79 7.07 -0.69
C GLY A 344 -1.50 6.93 -2.04
N CYS A 345 -1.94 8.07 -2.55
CA CYS A 345 -2.44 8.21 -3.91
C CYS A 345 -1.77 9.43 -4.53
N TRP A 346 -1.36 9.33 -5.79
CA TRP A 346 -0.89 10.50 -6.54
C TRP A 346 -2.09 11.26 -7.10
N LEU A 347 -2.17 12.55 -6.80
CA LEU A 347 -3.20 13.45 -7.33
C LEU A 347 -2.57 14.42 -8.32
N ASP A 348 -3.31 14.82 -9.35
CA ASP A 348 -2.93 15.97 -10.17
C ASP A 348 -3.15 17.30 -9.41
N SER A 349 -2.71 18.42 -10.01
CA SER A 349 -3.06 19.78 -9.58
C SER A 349 -4.57 20.07 -9.52
N ARG A 350 -5.37 19.10 -9.99
CA ARG A 350 -6.83 19.10 -10.03
C ARG A 350 -7.44 18.23 -8.95
N GLY A 351 -6.65 17.73 -7.99
CA GLY A 351 -7.09 16.88 -6.89
C GLY A 351 -7.59 15.49 -7.32
N ARG A 352 -7.51 15.18 -8.62
CA ARG A 352 -7.98 13.91 -9.19
C ARG A 352 -6.85 12.90 -9.12
N PRO A 353 -7.13 11.66 -8.71
CA PRO A 353 -6.12 10.62 -8.63
C PRO A 353 -5.62 10.20 -10.02
N PHE A 354 -4.31 9.98 -10.13
CA PHE A 354 -3.64 9.37 -11.28
C PHE A 354 -3.72 7.84 -11.22
N SER A 355 -3.82 7.19 -12.37
CA SER A 355 -3.49 5.78 -12.60
C SER A 355 -1.99 5.57 -12.74
N ILE A 356 -1.51 4.33 -12.62
CA ILE A 356 -0.09 4.00 -12.79
C ILE A 356 0.42 4.43 -14.19
N GLY A 357 -0.41 4.30 -15.22
CA GLY A 357 -0.05 4.63 -16.60
C GLY A 357 0.03 6.13 -16.86
N GLU A 358 -0.83 6.93 -16.23
CA GLU A 358 -0.72 8.39 -16.29
C GLU A 358 0.55 8.88 -15.56
N LEU A 359 0.97 8.21 -14.48
CA LEU A 359 2.25 8.49 -13.81
C LEU A 359 3.45 8.16 -14.72
N ILE A 360 3.44 7.02 -15.42
CA ILE A 360 4.51 6.68 -16.39
C ILE A 360 4.58 7.73 -17.51
N VAL A 361 3.44 8.16 -18.06
CA VAL A 361 3.39 9.21 -19.11
C VAL A 361 3.86 10.57 -18.58
N LEU A 362 3.50 10.94 -17.34
CA LEU A 362 3.98 12.15 -16.69
C LEU A 362 5.51 12.12 -16.50
N LEU A 363 6.05 10.96 -16.11
CA LEU A 363 7.50 10.74 -15.93
C LEU A 363 8.26 10.60 -17.25
N GLU A 364 7.61 10.17 -18.34
CA GLU A 364 8.15 10.24 -19.70
C GLU A 364 8.25 11.70 -20.16
N ARG A 365 7.21 12.52 -19.94
CA ARG A 365 7.24 13.96 -20.24
C ARG A 365 8.28 14.71 -19.40
N ASP A 366 8.42 14.40 -18.11
CA ASP A 366 9.39 15.06 -17.22
C ASP A 366 10.86 14.89 -17.64
N ARG A 367 11.16 13.88 -18.47
CA ARG A 367 12.50 13.73 -19.08
C ARG A 367 12.77 14.72 -20.21
N GLY A 368 11.72 15.16 -20.92
CA GLY A 368 11.79 16.23 -21.90
C GLY A 368 11.58 17.63 -21.30
N GLU A 369 10.82 17.72 -20.22
CA GLU A 369 10.50 18.98 -19.52
C GLU A 369 10.71 18.84 -17.99
N PRO A 370 11.97 18.95 -17.51
CA PRO A 370 12.30 18.69 -16.12
C PRO A 370 11.45 19.41 -15.07
N GLY A 371 11.04 18.66 -14.06
CA GLY A 371 10.27 19.13 -12.91
C GLY A 371 8.77 19.28 -13.16
N ILE A 372 8.24 18.97 -14.35
CA ILE A 372 6.79 18.98 -14.58
C ILE A 372 6.04 17.97 -13.71
N PHE A 373 6.66 16.84 -13.35
CA PHE A 373 6.12 15.92 -12.37
C PHE A 373 5.86 16.62 -11.03
N ARG A 374 6.80 17.46 -10.57
CA ARG A 374 6.65 18.23 -9.32
C ARG A 374 5.67 19.40 -9.45
N ARG A 375 5.50 19.96 -10.66
CA ARG A 375 4.49 21.01 -10.94
C ARG A 375 3.07 20.44 -10.99
N GLU A 376 2.89 19.23 -11.52
CA GLU A 376 1.56 18.67 -11.80
C GLU A 376 1.10 17.58 -10.82
N ALA A 377 1.99 16.88 -10.10
CA ALA A 377 1.63 15.78 -9.21
C ALA A 377 1.94 16.02 -7.73
N ARG A 378 0.94 15.78 -6.88
CA ARG A 378 1.00 15.84 -5.42
C ARG A 378 0.75 14.47 -4.82
N HIS A 379 1.58 14.03 -3.88
CA HIS A 379 1.32 12.81 -3.12
C HIS A 379 0.33 13.09 -1.98
N LEU A 380 -0.84 12.44 -2.01
CA LEU A 380 -1.75 12.35 -0.86
C LEU A 380 -1.38 11.10 -0.05
N SER A 381 -0.72 11.29 1.09
CA SER A 381 -0.42 10.19 2.00
C SER A 381 -1.70 9.59 2.59
N LEU A 382 -1.76 8.26 2.67
CA LEU A 382 -2.84 7.54 3.35
C LEU A 382 -2.80 7.70 4.86
N GLY A 383 -1.74 8.26 5.46
CA GLY A 383 -1.72 8.57 6.89
C GLY A 383 -0.50 9.40 7.31
N VAL A 384 -0.20 9.38 8.61
CA VAL A 384 1.19 9.54 9.05
C VAL A 384 1.99 8.42 8.36
N PRO A 385 3.20 8.67 7.81
CA PRO A 385 4.05 7.58 7.34
C PRO A 385 4.21 6.54 8.44
N CYS A 386 4.49 5.28 8.06
CA CYS A 386 4.81 4.20 9.00
C CYS A 386 5.69 4.77 10.13
N PRO A 387 5.20 4.84 11.38
CA PRO A 387 5.88 5.63 12.40
C PRO A 387 7.16 4.94 12.90
N GLY A 388 7.42 3.69 12.45
CA GLY A 388 8.77 3.19 12.23
C GLY A 388 9.27 3.66 10.87
N GLY A 389 10.07 4.73 10.88
CA GLY A 389 10.40 5.51 9.69
C GLY A 389 11.05 4.76 8.53
N SER A 390 10.97 5.42 7.38
CA SER A 390 11.31 4.95 6.04
C SER A 390 12.56 4.05 5.94
N ILE A 391 12.34 2.78 5.58
CA ILE A 391 13.39 1.79 5.28
C ILE A 391 14.28 2.29 4.13
N HIS A 392 13.69 3.04 3.19
CA HIS A 392 14.39 3.85 2.21
C HIS A 392 13.83 5.27 2.23
N TYR A 393 14.66 6.27 2.56
CA TYR A 393 14.35 7.70 2.36
C TYR A 393 14.44 8.10 0.87
N ALA A 394 13.67 7.41 0.02
CA ALA A 394 13.24 8.03 -1.21
C ALA A 394 12.25 9.15 -0.82
N GLN A 395 12.35 10.32 -1.44
CA GLN A 395 11.16 11.18 -1.53
C GLN A 395 10.08 10.41 -2.31
N PRO A 396 8.77 10.57 -2.06
CA PRO A 396 7.74 9.90 -2.86
C PRO A 396 7.93 10.16 -4.37
N GLU A 397 8.37 11.36 -4.75
CA GLU A 397 8.78 11.67 -6.13
C GLU A 397 9.92 10.77 -6.63
N SER A 398 10.95 10.54 -5.82
CA SER A 398 12.07 9.64 -6.16
C SER A 398 11.63 8.17 -6.23
N TRP A 399 10.67 7.75 -5.41
CA TRP A 399 10.08 6.41 -5.49
C TRP A 399 9.28 6.23 -6.78
N ALA A 400 8.43 7.21 -7.11
CA ALA A 400 7.69 7.25 -8.36
C ALA A 400 8.62 7.22 -9.59
N ARG A 401 9.68 8.05 -9.57
CA ARG A 401 10.73 8.08 -10.60
C ARG A 401 11.54 6.79 -10.72
N HIS A 402 11.67 6.01 -9.64
CA HIS A 402 12.33 4.71 -9.68
C HIS A 402 11.40 3.60 -10.19
N CYS A 403 10.15 3.55 -9.71
CA CYS A 403 9.28 2.39 -9.87
C CYS A 403 8.37 2.47 -11.11
N TYR A 404 7.82 3.64 -11.45
CA TYR A 404 6.89 3.81 -12.56
C TYR A 404 7.61 4.01 -13.90
N LEU A 405 8.41 3.00 -14.29
CA LEU A 405 9.11 2.94 -15.57
C LEU A 405 8.38 2.05 -16.60
N PHE A 406 7.63 1.06 -16.13
CA PHE A 406 6.71 0.22 -16.89
C PHE A 406 5.52 -0.15 -16.02
N MET A 407 4.49 -0.75 -16.61
CA MET A 407 3.44 -1.44 -15.85
C MET A 407 3.07 -2.77 -16.48
N GLY A 408 2.86 -3.79 -15.65
CA GLY A 408 2.38 -5.12 -16.03
C GLY A 408 1.20 -5.54 -15.17
N TRP A 409 0.03 -5.72 -15.80
CA TRP A 409 -1.09 -6.41 -15.14
C TRP A 409 -1.02 -7.92 -15.42
N PHE A 410 -1.28 -8.71 -14.39
CA PHE A 410 -1.32 -10.17 -14.46
C PHE A 410 -2.74 -10.65 -14.20
N GLN A 411 -3.30 -11.45 -15.11
CA GLN A 411 -4.41 -12.32 -14.75
C GLN A 411 -3.94 -13.23 -13.60
N ARG A 412 -4.79 -13.47 -12.60
CA ARG A 412 -4.41 -14.38 -11.51
C ARG A 412 -4.40 -15.81 -12.06
N ARG A 413 -3.38 -16.60 -11.70
CA ARG A 413 -3.49 -18.05 -11.73
C ARG A 413 -4.41 -18.48 -10.60
N ASP A 414 -5.71 -18.59 -10.87
CA ASP A 414 -6.64 -19.15 -9.90
C ASP A 414 -6.31 -20.62 -9.61
N TYR A 415 -6.70 -21.09 -8.42
CA TYR A 415 -6.04 -22.22 -7.77
C TYR A 415 -6.50 -23.53 -8.39
N GLY A 416 -5.54 -24.27 -8.98
CA GLY A 416 -5.81 -25.45 -9.80
C GLY A 416 -5.76 -25.18 -11.31
N VAL A 417 -5.81 -23.92 -11.76
CA VAL A 417 -5.63 -23.57 -13.18
C VAL A 417 -4.19 -23.88 -13.59
N LYS A 418 -4.01 -24.87 -14.47
CA LYS A 418 -2.67 -25.31 -14.90
C LYS A 418 -2.00 -24.34 -15.87
N GLU A 419 -2.76 -23.60 -16.67
CA GLU A 419 -2.24 -22.64 -17.64
C GLU A 419 -1.39 -21.52 -17.02
N ALA A 420 -0.54 -20.92 -17.85
CA ALA A 420 0.20 -19.71 -17.48
C ALA A 420 -0.75 -18.50 -17.46
N PRO A 421 -0.66 -17.60 -16.46
CA PRO A 421 -1.47 -16.40 -16.43
C PRO A 421 -1.17 -15.50 -17.63
N LYS A 422 -2.20 -15.08 -18.36
CA LYS A 422 -2.09 -14.01 -19.36
C LYS A 422 -1.67 -12.72 -18.64
N SER A 423 -0.74 -11.97 -19.21
CA SER A 423 -0.36 -10.67 -18.66
C SER A 423 -0.25 -9.61 -19.77
N TRP A 424 -0.49 -8.35 -19.40
CA TRP A 424 -0.52 -7.22 -20.32
C TRP A 424 0.43 -6.13 -19.83
N TRP A 425 1.34 -5.72 -20.70
CA TRP A 425 2.45 -4.83 -20.35
C TRP A 425 2.48 -3.57 -21.19
N TYR A 426 2.61 -2.41 -20.54
CA TYR A 426 2.99 -1.16 -21.17
C TYR A 426 4.44 -0.82 -20.82
N TYR A 427 5.24 -0.58 -21.87
CA TYR A 427 6.60 -0.05 -21.78
C TYR A 427 6.67 1.24 -22.63
N PRO A 428 7.01 2.41 -22.04
CA PRO A 428 7.16 3.67 -22.76
C PRO A 428 8.30 3.61 -23.77
N ARG A 429 8.37 4.58 -24.70
CA ARG A 429 9.19 4.44 -25.93
C ARG A 429 10.68 4.36 -25.66
N TRP A 430 11.16 5.07 -24.64
CA TRP A 430 12.55 5.07 -24.21
C TRP A 430 12.92 3.84 -23.35
N TYR A 431 11.94 3.09 -22.82
CA TYR A 431 12.22 1.86 -22.07
C TYR A 431 12.45 0.71 -23.06
N LEU A 432 13.70 0.60 -23.51
CA LEU A 432 14.22 -0.56 -24.21
C LEU A 432 14.62 -1.61 -23.17
N PRO A 433 13.83 -2.67 -22.92
CA PRO A 433 14.37 -3.84 -22.22
C PRO A 433 15.54 -4.37 -23.04
N SER A 434 16.68 -4.61 -22.40
CA SER A 434 17.85 -5.12 -23.12
C SER A 434 17.56 -6.53 -23.68
N ARG A 435 18.30 -6.98 -24.70
CA ARG A 435 18.16 -8.36 -25.22
C ARG A 435 18.53 -9.45 -24.18
N LEU A 436 19.10 -9.08 -23.04
CA LEU A 436 19.43 -9.94 -21.90
C LEU A 436 18.54 -9.65 -20.68
N ASP A 437 17.51 -8.82 -20.83
CA ASP A 437 16.61 -8.41 -19.75
C ASP A 437 15.52 -9.47 -19.54
N PRO A 438 15.41 -10.08 -18.34
CA PRO A 438 14.36 -11.06 -18.03
C PRO A 438 12.93 -10.45 -18.01
N HIS A 439 12.79 -9.14 -18.24
CA HIS A 439 11.52 -8.45 -18.42
C HIS A 439 11.03 -8.43 -19.89
N SER A 440 11.75 -9.03 -20.84
CA SER A 440 11.16 -9.38 -22.14
C SER A 440 9.98 -10.34 -21.93
N PRO A 441 8.72 -10.01 -22.31
CA PRO A 441 7.56 -10.79 -21.88
C PRO A 441 7.60 -12.26 -22.35
N PRO A 442 7.52 -13.25 -21.44
CA PRO A 442 7.35 -14.66 -21.78
C PRO A 442 6.18 -14.96 -22.73
N ALA A 443 6.22 -16.15 -23.35
CA ALA A 443 5.15 -16.64 -24.21
C ALA A 443 3.78 -16.58 -23.52
N GLY A 444 2.75 -16.10 -24.23
CA GLY A 444 1.40 -15.86 -23.71
C GLY A 444 1.15 -14.45 -23.16
N GLN A 445 2.19 -13.62 -23.01
CA GLN A 445 2.07 -12.24 -22.53
C GLN A 445 1.93 -11.24 -23.70
N ARG A 446 1.23 -10.12 -23.46
CA ARG A 446 0.84 -9.15 -24.50
C ARG A 446 1.41 -7.76 -24.20
N ARG A 447 2.20 -7.19 -25.13
CA ARG A 447 2.59 -5.77 -25.06
C ARG A 447 1.45 -4.89 -25.59
N VAL A 448 1.18 -3.77 -24.92
CA VAL A 448 0.40 -2.65 -25.47
C VAL A 448 1.33 -1.47 -25.79
N SER A 449 0.99 -0.73 -26.84
CA SER A 449 1.70 0.49 -27.27
C SER A 449 1.20 1.76 -26.57
N ASP A 450 0.02 1.70 -25.96
CA ASP A 450 -0.68 2.82 -25.32
C ASP A 450 -1.20 2.36 -23.94
N PRO A 451 -0.90 3.06 -22.84
CA PRO A 451 -1.37 2.67 -21.51
C PRO A 451 -2.89 2.76 -21.37
N ARG A 452 -3.58 3.59 -22.17
CA ARG A 452 -5.04 3.76 -22.13
C ARG A 452 -5.78 2.46 -22.46
N HIS A 453 -5.18 1.57 -23.25
CA HIS A 453 -5.73 0.23 -23.51
C HIS A 453 -5.82 -0.65 -22.26
N LEU A 454 -5.16 -0.27 -21.15
CA LEU A 454 -5.24 -0.94 -19.84
C LEU A 454 -6.27 -0.28 -18.90
N TYR A 455 -7.06 0.70 -19.35
CA TYR A 455 -7.94 1.49 -18.49
C TYR A 455 -9.37 1.61 -19.04
N TRP A 456 -10.13 0.53 -18.88
CA TRP A 456 -11.55 0.45 -19.22
C TRP A 456 -12.48 1.01 -18.12
N SER A 457 -13.70 1.37 -18.49
CA SER A 457 -14.76 1.75 -17.54
C SER A 457 -15.34 0.49 -16.88
N CYS A 458 -15.59 0.52 -15.57
CA CYS A 458 -16.08 -0.63 -14.80
C CYS A 458 -17.40 -0.29 -14.11
N ASN A 459 -18.25 -1.31 -13.90
CA ASN A 459 -19.49 -1.18 -13.13
C ASN A 459 -20.39 -0.03 -13.64
N ARG A 460 -20.70 -0.05 -14.93
CA ARG A 460 -21.42 1.01 -15.65
C ARG A 460 -22.82 0.55 -16.08
N VAL A 461 -23.65 1.51 -16.46
CA VAL A 461 -24.91 1.28 -17.17
C VAL A 461 -24.85 2.02 -18.50
N ARG A 462 -25.22 1.34 -19.57
CA ARG A 462 -25.61 1.94 -20.86
C ARG A 462 -27.09 2.26 -20.77
N VAL A 463 -27.46 3.53 -20.99
CA VAL A 463 -28.85 3.99 -20.97
C VAL A 463 -29.23 4.50 -22.35
N ARG A 464 -30.24 3.90 -22.99
CA ARG A 464 -30.84 4.42 -24.22
C ARG A 464 -32.22 4.99 -23.92
N MET A 465 -32.49 6.20 -24.39
CA MET A 465 -33.74 6.92 -24.13
C MET A 465 -34.66 6.88 -25.36
N ASP A 466 -35.90 6.41 -25.20
CA ASP A 466 -37.00 6.61 -26.15
C ASP A 466 -38.08 7.51 -25.52
N TRP A 467 -38.13 8.75 -26.01
CA TRP A 467 -39.16 9.76 -25.68
C TRP A 467 -40.15 10.00 -26.84
N ARG A 468 -40.10 9.19 -27.91
CA ARG A 468 -40.88 9.45 -29.13
C ARG A 468 -42.37 9.13 -28.99
N ARG A 469 -42.76 8.38 -27.95
CA ARG A 469 -44.11 7.84 -27.77
C ARG A 469 -45.05 8.70 -26.93
N ALA A 470 -44.54 9.48 -25.98
CA ALA A 470 -45.35 10.37 -25.15
C ALA A 470 -44.49 11.51 -24.54
N PRO A 471 -44.96 12.77 -24.53
CA PRO A 471 -44.24 13.88 -23.89
C PRO A 471 -44.26 13.84 -22.34
N ALA A 472 -44.93 12.83 -21.76
CA ALA A 472 -45.04 12.60 -20.32
C ALA A 472 -44.20 11.41 -19.82
N GLU A 473 -43.62 10.60 -20.71
CA GLU A 473 -42.92 9.37 -20.34
C GLU A 473 -41.66 9.16 -21.20
N ILE A 474 -40.53 8.86 -20.57
CA ILE A 474 -39.32 8.40 -21.25
C ILE A 474 -39.10 6.93 -20.92
N ARG A 475 -39.01 6.09 -21.95
CA ARG A 475 -38.61 4.68 -21.82
C ARG A 475 -37.09 4.62 -21.82
N LEU A 476 -36.52 4.04 -20.77
CA LEU A 476 -35.08 3.84 -20.62
C LEU A 476 -34.77 2.36 -20.82
N GLN A 477 -34.03 2.03 -21.88
CA GLN A 477 -33.40 0.71 -22.01
C GLN A 477 -32.08 0.72 -21.24
N LEU A 478 -31.89 -0.24 -20.35
CA LEU A 478 -30.76 -0.34 -19.43
C LEU A 478 -29.96 -1.62 -19.72
N GLU A 479 -28.64 -1.49 -19.89
CA GLU A 479 -27.72 -2.60 -20.12
C GLU A 479 -26.52 -2.45 -19.16
N PRO A 480 -26.20 -3.44 -18.31
CA PRO A 480 -25.07 -3.35 -17.40
C PRO A 480 -23.76 -3.57 -18.18
N PHE A 481 -22.89 -2.58 -18.19
CA PHE A 481 -21.57 -2.68 -18.82
C PHE A 481 -20.50 -2.97 -17.78
N GLN A 482 -19.85 -4.14 -17.92
CA GLN A 482 -18.69 -4.52 -17.10
C GLN A 482 -18.95 -4.42 -15.59
N ALA A 483 -20.16 -4.80 -15.16
CA ALA A 483 -20.62 -4.79 -13.78
C ALA A 483 -20.43 -6.17 -13.14
N GLN A 484 -19.30 -6.35 -12.46
CA GLN A 484 -18.96 -7.61 -11.81
C GLN A 484 -19.97 -7.99 -10.73
N PHE A 485 -20.44 -9.23 -10.76
CA PHE A 485 -21.49 -9.74 -9.88
C PHE A 485 -22.74 -8.86 -9.88
N PHE A 486 -23.22 -8.40 -11.04
CA PHE A 486 -24.44 -7.57 -11.15
C PHE A 486 -25.63 -8.20 -10.39
N ASP A 487 -26.41 -7.34 -9.72
CA ASP A 487 -27.63 -7.69 -8.98
C ASP A 487 -28.85 -6.90 -9.49
N SER A 488 -28.66 -5.60 -9.70
CA SER A 488 -29.73 -4.65 -9.97
C SER A 488 -29.20 -3.31 -10.46
N PHE A 489 -30.09 -2.49 -11.01
CA PHE A 489 -29.90 -1.06 -11.18
C PHE A 489 -30.39 -0.34 -9.92
N GLU A 490 -29.57 0.56 -9.38
CA GLU A 490 -30.06 1.60 -8.47
C GLU A 490 -30.49 2.80 -9.30
N ILE A 491 -31.79 3.10 -9.25
CA ILE A 491 -32.40 4.23 -9.93
C ILE A 491 -32.83 5.25 -8.86
N ARG A 492 -32.60 6.54 -9.09
CA ARG A 492 -33.16 7.61 -8.27
C ARG A 492 -33.93 8.58 -9.14
N VAL A 493 -35.22 8.77 -8.88
CA VAL A 493 -36.08 9.73 -9.59
C VAL A 493 -36.56 10.77 -8.60
N ASN A 494 -36.29 12.05 -8.87
CA ASN A 494 -36.69 13.18 -8.03
C ASN A 494 -36.32 13.00 -6.53
N GLY A 495 -35.15 12.39 -6.28
CA GLY A 495 -34.66 12.06 -4.94
C GLY A 495 -35.11 10.70 -4.37
N GLN A 496 -36.22 10.13 -4.85
CA GLN A 496 -36.72 8.82 -4.42
C GLN A 496 -35.88 7.69 -5.02
N ARG A 497 -35.43 6.74 -4.19
CA ARG A 497 -34.58 5.59 -4.58
C ARG A 497 -35.43 4.36 -4.88
N VAL A 498 -35.20 3.75 -6.04
CA VAL A 498 -35.82 2.51 -6.53
C VAL A 498 -34.73 1.50 -6.86
N THR A 499 -34.91 0.24 -6.48
CA THR A 499 -34.09 -0.87 -6.97
C THR A 499 -34.87 -1.55 -8.10
N HIS A 500 -34.25 -1.71 -9.27
CA HIS A 500 -34.89 -2.24 -10.47
C HIS A 500 -33.98 -3.31 -11.11
N ARG A 501 -34.55 -4.34 -11.73
CA ARG A 501 -33.77 -5.46 -12.30
C ARG A 501 -33.95 -5.63 -13.80
N ASP A 502 -35.03 -5.12 -14.37
CA ASP A 502 -35.36 -5.29 -15.78
C ASP A 502 -34.51 -4.38 -16.67
N ALA A 503 -34.34 -4.76 -17.93
CA ALA A 503 -33.66 -3.94 -18.93
C ALA A 503 -34.49 -2.73 -19.41
N HIS A 504 -35.65 -2.46 -18.80
CA HIS A 504 -36.63 -1.48 -19.27
C HIS A 504 -37.31 -0.73 -18.11
N PHE A 505 -36.88 0.51 -17.86
CA PHE A 505 -37.48 1.40 -16.86
C PHE A 505 -38.35 2.49 -17.53
N LEU A 506 -39.50 2.81 -16.93
CA LEU A 506 -40.41 3.86 -17.40
C LEU A 506 -40.29 5.11 -16.52
N TRP A 507 -39.54 6.11 -16.99
CA TRP A 507 -39.42 7.38 -16.29
C TRP A 507 -40.60 8.29 -16.65
N ARG A 508 -41.59 8.37 -15.75
CA ARG A 508 -42.71 9.32 -15.83
C ARG A 508 -42.25 10.72 -15.44
N LEU A 509 -42.63 11.72 -16.23
CA LEU A 509 -42.25 13.12 -16.07
C LEU A 509 -43.41 13.96 -15.53
N ASN A 510 -43.21 14.56 -14.36
CA ASN A 510 -44.07 15.61 -13.84
C ASN A 510 -43.89 16.90 -14.67
N VAL A 511 -44.88 17.80 -14.66
CA VAL A 511 -44.68 19.16 -15.19
C VAL A 511 -43.67 19.89 -14.30
N GLY A 512 -42.73 20.63 -14.90
CA GLY A 512 -41.60 21.23 -14.20
C GLY A 512 -40.34 20.37 -14.27
N LEU A 513 -39.49 20.46 -13.25
CA LEU A 513 -38.17 19.83 -13.20
C LEU A 513 -38.25 18.35 -12.80
N ASN A 514 -37.54 17.49 -13.53
CA ASN A 514 -37.41 16.07 -13.24
C ASN A 514 -35.94 15.66 -13.28
N ALA A 515 -35.47 14.96 -12.25
CA ALA A 515 -34.11 14.41 -12.17
C ALA A 515 -34.15 12.87 -12.16
N CYS A 516 -33.27 12.23 -12.93
CA CYS A 516 -33.04 10.79 -12.88
C CYS A 516 -31.54 10.50 -12.78
N SER A 517 -31.14 9.55 -11.93
CA SER A 517 -29.80 8.97 -11.94
C SER A 517 -29.84 7.45 -11.86
N ILE A 518 -28.97 6.76 -12.60
CA ILE A 518 -28.95 5.30 -12.73
C ILE A 518 -27.53 4.76 -12.56
N SER A 519 -27.32 3.89 -11.57
CA SER A 519 -26.07 3.17 -11.32
C SER A 519 -26.27 1.66 -11.42
N ALA A 520 -25.23 0.93 -11.84
CA ALA A 520 -25.19 -0.52 -11.66
C ALA A 520 -24.90 -0.83 -10.18
N ARG A 521 -25.44 -1.94 -9.67
CA ARG A 521 -25.17 -2.42 -8.31
C ARG A 521 -24.73 -3.88 -8.35
N SER A 522 -23.66 -4.19 -7.64
CA SER A 522 -23.19 -5.57 -7.47
C SER A 522 -23.82 -6.26 -6.26
N GLN A 523 -23.90 -7.59 -6.32
CA GLN A 523 -24.28 -8.51 -5.24
C GLN A 523 -23.35 -8.43 -4.00
N LEU A 524 -22.26 -7.67 -4.08
CA LEU A 524 -21.31 -7.44 -2.99
C LEU A 524 -21.44 -6.03 -2.38
N GLY A 525 -22.27 -5.15 -2.95
CA GLY A 525 -22.63 -3.85 -2.38
C GLY A 525 -22.05 -2.63 -3.09
N ALA A 526 -21.10 -2.79 -4.01
CA ALA A 526 -20.57 -1.68 -4.78
C ALA A 526 -21.63 -1.06 -5.71
N ILE A 527 -21.71 0.27 -5.70
CA ILE A 527 -22.56 1.08 -6.57
C ILE A 527 -21.66 1.74 -7.62
N GLY A 528 -22.00 1.55 -8.89
CA GLY A 528 -21.29 2.04 -10.05
C GLY A 528 -21.42 3.54 -10.27
N HIS A 529 -20.59 4.10 -11.15
CA HIS A 529 -20.68 5.52 -11.50
C HIS A 529 -22.04 5.81 -12.17
N PRO A 530 -22.81 6.82 -11.70
CA PRO A 530 -24.16 7.05 -12.18
C PRO A 530 -24.20 7.76 -13.53
N TRP A 531 -25.01 7.22 -14.44
CA TRP A 531 -25.65 8.00 -15.50
C TRP A 531 -26.62 9.01 -14.86
N ARG A 532 -26.76 10.22 -15.40
CA ARG A 532 -27.74 11.22 -14.92
C ARG A 532 -28.37 12.05 -16.04
N ALA A 533 -29.63 12.42 -15.86
CA ALA A 533 -30.32 13.42 -16.69
C ALA A 533 -31.24 14.31 -15.85
N LEU A 534 -31.28 15.60 -16.19
CA LEU A 534 -32.15 16.61 -15.60
C LEU A 534 -33.00 17.24 -16.71
N ILE A 535 -34.31 17.05 -16.67
CA ILE A 535 -35.25 17.42 -17.74
C ILE A 535 -36.38 18.28 -17.19
N ILE A 536 -36.60 19.44 -17.80
CA ILE A 536 -37.84 20.22 -17.62
C ILE A 536 -38.87 19.71 -18.63
N ARG A 537 -40.05 19.33 -18.13
CA ARG A 537 -41.26 19.13 -18.95
C ARG A 537 -42.14 20.37 -18.84
N ARG A 538 -42.45 20.98 -19.98
CA ARG A 538 -43.42 22.07 -20.12
C ARG A 538 -44.84 21.50 -20.14
N ARG A 539 -45.85 22.36 -19.95
CA ARG A 539 -47.25 21.99 -20.18
C ARG A 539 -47.49 21.70 -21.65
#